data_AF-W2P3H5-F1
#
_entry.id   AF-W2P3H5-F1
#
_cell.length_a   1.000
_cell.length_b   1.000
_cell.length_c   1.000
_cell.angle_alpha   90.00
_cell.angle_beta   90.00
_cell.angle_gamma   90.00
#
_symmetry.space_group_name_H-M   'P 1'
#
loop_
_entity.id
_entity.type
_entity.pdbx_description
1 polymer ?
#
loop_
_entity_poly.entity_id
_entity_poly.type
_entity_poly.pdbx_seq_one_letter_code
_entity_poly.pdbx_strand_id
1 'polypeptide(L)' 'MIKGKTVEESDEVLTKLWDDVLPLLQGMEKQGITPQNLAKHSTFKKLSKQEANYLTKYFKVYWKTFKGNNV' A
#
# COMPACT_ATOMS: atom_id res chain seq x y z
N MET A 1 0.52 3.37 -17.29
CA MET A 1 0.19 4.63 -17.99
C MET A 1 -0.86 5.38 -17.19
N ILE A 2 -0.55 6.61 -16.78
CA ILE A 2 -1.53 7.50 -16.14
C ILE A 2 -2.52 7.96 -17.22
N LYS A 3 -3.82 7.85 -16.94
CA LYS A 3 -4.86 8.20 -17.93
C LYS A 3 -4.69 9.65 -18.38
N GLY A 4 -4.55 9.85 -19.70
CA GLY A 4 -4.42 11.19 -20.31
C GLY A 4 -3.00 11.77 -20.31
N LYS A 5 -1.98 11.00 -19.95
CA LYS A 5 -0.57 11.40 -20.01
C LYS A 5 0.22 10.54 -21.01
N THR A 6 1.24 11.13 -21.64
CA THR A 6 2.22 10.34 -22.40
C THR A 6 3.06 9.47 -21.46
N VAL A 7 3.91 8.62 -22.03
CA VAL A 7 4.84 7.79 -21.24
C VAL A 7 5.81 8.69 -20.49
N GLU A 8 6.40 9.68 -21.16
CA GLU A 8 7.36 10.64 -20.60
C GLU A 8 6.71 11.47 -19.48
N GLU A 9 5.50 11.99 -19.69
CA GLU A 9 4.78 12.73 -18.67
C GLU A 9 4.38 11.85 -17.46
N SER A 10 4.14 10.56 -17.69
CA SER A 10 3.86 9.61 -16.60
C SER A 10 5.12 9.34 -15.80
N ASP A 11 6.27 9.22 -16.46
CA ASP A 11 7.57 8.97 -15.83
C ASP A 11 8.05 10.20 -15.04
N GLU A 12 7.83 11.41 -15.54
CA GLU A 12 8.12 12.64 -14.78
C GLU A 12 7.27 12.76 -13.51
N VAL A 13 5.98 12.41 -13.59
CA VAL A 13 5.10 12.40 -12.42
C VAL A 13 5.54 11.35 -11.42
N LEU A 14 5.88 10.15 -11.89
CA LEU A 14 6.40 9.07 -11.05
C LEU A 14 7.71 9.48 -10.38
N THR A 15 8.62 10.12 -11.11
CA THR A 15 9.90 10.59 -10.60
C THR A 15 9.71 11.64 -9.50
N LYS A 16 8.85 12.64 -9.73
CA LYS A 16 8.51 13.65 -8.70
C LYS A 16 7.91 13.03 -7.44
N LEU A 17 7.01 12.05 -7.60
CA LEU A 17 6.45 11.32 -6.46
C LEU A 17 7.54 10.57 -5.68
N TRP A 18 8.52 9.98 -6.37
CA TRP A 18 9.64 9.32 -5.73
C TRP A 18 10.56 10.32 -5.02
N ASP A 19 10.85 11.47 -5.63
CA ASP A 19 11.65 12.54 -5.02
C ASP A 19 11.02 13.05 -3.70
N ASP A 20 9.69 13.07 -3.61
CA ASP A 20 8.98 13.45 -2.38
C ASP A 20 8.98 12.33 -1.32
N VAL A 21 8.86 11.07 -1.75
CA VAL A 21 8.75 9.91 -0.84
C VAL A 21 10.10 9.48 -0.29
N LEU A 22 11.16 9.54 -1.10
CA LEU A 22 12.49 9.02 -0.74
C LEU A 22 13.06 9.67 0.54
N PRO A 23 13.01 11.01 0.73
CA PRO A 23 13.51 11.65 1.94
C PRO A 23 12.72 11.23 3.19
N LEU A 24 11.41 10.99 3.05
CA LEU A 24 10.57 10.52 4.15
C LEU A 24 10.99 9.11 4.59
N LEU A 25 11.21 8.21 3.64
CA LEU A 25 11.67 6.84 3.92
C LEU A 25 13.07 6.84 4.56
N GLN A 26 13.99 7.67 4.07
CA GLN A 26 15.32 7.83 4.67
C GLN A 26 15.24 8.42 6.08
N GLY A 27 14.31 9.36 6.32
CA GLY A 27 14.06 9.93 7.64
C GLY A 27 13.57 8.88 8.63
N MET A 28 12.65 8.01 8.21
CA MET A 28 12.16 6.89 9.02
C MET A 28 13.27 5.90 9.34
N GLU A 29 14.12 5.54 8.37
CA GLU A 29 15.26 4.65 8.58
C GLU A 29 16.27 5.24 9.58
N LYS A 30 16.59 6.53 9.47
CA LYS A 30 17.46 7.24 10.43
C LYS A 30 16.88 7.26 11.85
N GLN A 31 15.56 7.22 11.99
CA GLN A 31 14.86 7.11 13.27
C GLN A 31 14.74 5.65 13.76
N GLY A 32 15.35 4.69 13.07
CA GLY A 32 15.32 3.26 13.42
C GLY A 32 14.00 2.57 13.04
N ILE A 33 13.11 3.26 12.33
CA ILE A 33 11.83 2.73 11.84
C ILE A 33 12.09 2.02 10.50
N THR A 34 12.52 0.76 10.60
CA THR A 34 12.72 -0.11 9.42
C THR A 34 11.56 -1.08 9.28
N PRO A 35 11.27 -1.62 8.07
CA PRO A 35 10.27 -2.67 7.90
C PRO A 35 10.48 -3.87 8.84
N GLN A 36 11.75 -4.25 9.08
CA GLN A 36 12.12 -5.35 9.96
C GLN A 36 11.81 -5.06 11.43
N ASN A 37 12.01 -3.82 11.88
CA ASN A 37 11.70 -3.40 13.23
C ASN A 37 10.19 -3.16 13.42
N LEU A 38 9.52 -2.54 12.44
CA LEU A 38 8.07 -2.36 12.39
C LEU A 38 7.33 -3.70 12.48
N ALA A 39 7.79 -4.73 11.75
CA ALA A 39 7.18 -6.06 11.80
C ALA A 39 7.19 -6.69 13.21
N LYS A 40 8.17 -6.32 14.05
CA LYS A 40 8.27 -6.77 15.44
C LYS A 40 7.52 -5.87 16.42
N HIS A 41 7.12 -4.67 16.00
CA HIS A 41 6.42 -3.71 16.85
C HIS A 41 5.00 -4.19 17.17
N SER A 42 4.66 -4.27 18.47
CA SER A 42 3.41 -4.88 18.96
C SER A 42 2.16 -4.18 18.42
N THR A 43 2.16 -2.84 18.38
CA THR A 43 1.06 -2.05 17.83
C THR A 43 0.90 -2.26 16.35
N PHE A 44 2.01 -2.31 15.59
CA PHE A 44 1.96 -2.51 14.14
C PHE A 44 1.39 -3.89 13.84
N LYS A 45 1.88 -4.94 14.50
CA LYS A 45 1.36 -6.31 14.38
C LYS A 45 -0.14 -6.41 14.67
N LYS A 46 -0.63 -5.69 15.69
CA LYS A 46 -2.07 -5.65 16.03
C LYS A 46 -2.88 -5.01 14.90
N LEU A 47 -2.44 -3.84 14.42
CA LEU A 47 -3.11 -3.11 13.34
C LEU A 47 -3.11 -3.92 12.04
N SER A 48 -1.96 -4.49 11.63
CA SER A 48 -1.88 -5.33 10.44
C SER A 48 -2.79 -6.55 10.51
N LYS A 49 -2.96 -7.16 11.70
CA LYS A 49 -3.90 -8.28 11.89
C LYS A 49 -5.36 -7.82 11.76
N GLN A 50 -5.70 -6.66 12.29
CA GLN A 50 -7.06 -6.09 12.16
C GLN A 50 -7.38 -5.78 10.71
N GLU A 51 -6.44 -5.17 9.99
CA GLU A 51 -6.58 -4.86 8.57
C GLU A 51 -6.68 -6.14 7.73
N ALA A 52 -5.81 -7.12 7.94
CA ALA A 52 -5.88 -8.40 7.24
C ALA A 52 -7.24 -9.10 7.46
N ASN A 53 -7.78 -9.06 8.68
CA ASN A 53 -9.11 -9.60 8.99
C ASN A 53 -10.21 -8.84 8.25
N TYR A 54 -10.13 -7.52 8.22
CA TYR A 54 -11.09 -6.67 7.51
C TYR A 54 -11.06 -6.96 6.00
N LEU A 55 -9.88 -6.93 5.38
CA LEU A 55 -9.69 -7.19 3.95
C LEU A 55 -10.15 -8.61 3.59
N THR A 56 -9.83 -9.61 4.41
CA THR A 56 -10.30 -10.99 4.19
C THR A 56 -11.82 -11.06 4.17
N LYS A 57 -12.50 -10.42 5.13
CA LYS A 57 -13.97 -10.37 5.16
C LYS A 57 -14.53 -9.64 3.95
N TYR A 58 -13.97 -8.48 3.63
CA TYR A 58 -14.36 -7.68 2.47
C TYR A 58 -14.26 -8.49 1.18
N PHE A 59 -13.10 -9.09 0.89
CA PHE A 59 -12.91 -9.90 -0.32
C PHE A 59 -13.77 -11.15 -0.33
N LYS A 60 -14.03 -11.79 0.81
CA LYS A 60 -14.95 -12.93 0.90
C LYS A 60 -16.38 -12.52 0.53
N VAL A 61 -16.85 -11.36 0.98
CA VAL A 61 -18.16 -10.82 0.60
C VAL A 61 -18.17 -10.44 -0.88
N TYR A 62 -17.19 -9.64 -1.33
CA TYR A 62 -17.03 -9.27 -2.73
C TYR A 62 -17.07 -10.48 -3.65
N TRP A 63 -16.24 -11.50 -3.40
CA TRP A 63 -16.18 -12.68 -4.24
C TRP A 63 -17.46 -13.52 -4.21
N LYS A 64 -18.17 -13.58 -3.08
CA LYS A 64 -19.50 -14.23 -3.00
C LYS A 64 -20.52 -13.50 -3.87
N THR A 65 -20.56 -12.18 -3.79
CA THR A 65 -21.48 -11.34 -4.59
C THR A 65 -21.17 -11.47 -6.08
N PHE A 66 -19.89 -11.46 -6.47
CA PHE A 66 -19.48 -11.55 -7.87
C PHE A 66 -19.59 -12.96 -8.46
N LYS A 67 -19.25 -14.03 -7.71
CA LYS A 67 -19.51 -15.41 -8.18
C LYS A 67 -21.00 -15.72 -8.32
N GLY A 68 -21.87 -15.07 -7.55
CA GLY A 68 -23.32 -15.17 -7.69
C GLY A 68 -23.89 -14.40 -8.89
N ASN A 69 -23.11 -13.48 -9.47
CA ASN A 69 -23.48 -12.64 -10.61
C ASN A 69 -22.80 -13.05 -11.92
N ASN A 70 -22.29 -14.29 -12.02
CA ASN A 70 -22.00 -14.89 -13.33
C ASN A 70 -23.33 -15.23 -14.01
N VAL A 71 -23.97 -14.21 -14.59
CA VAL A 71 -25.01 -14.33 -15.62
C VAL A 71 -24.32 -14.26 -16.97
#